data_AF-A0A2E3ZMJ2-F1
#
_entry.id   AF-A0A2E3ZMJ2-F1
#
_cell.length_a   1.000
_cell.length_b   1.000
_cell.length_c   1.000
_cell.angle_alpha   90.00
_cell.angle_beta   90.00
_cell.angle_gamma   90.00
#
_symmetry.space_group_name_H-M   'P 1'
#
loop_
_entity.id
_entity.type
_entity.pdbx_description
1 polymer ?
#
loop_
_entity_poly.entity_id
_entity_poly.type
_entity_poly.pdbx_seq_one_letter_code
_entity_poly.pdbx_strand_id
1 'polypeptide(L)'
;METIILDWLALILRWAHIIVGIAWIGSSFYFMWLDSHLEEPTVPDEEVEGQLWMVHSGGFYRVDKIMVAPKVMPRHLHWFKWEAWWTGVTGVLLLAVVYYLGSAAFLIDPDVADISKIEAVAIGIATLVIGWFLYDG
;
A
#
# COMPACT_ATOMS: atom_id res chain seq x y z
N MET A 1 -21.01 23.07 9.13
CA MET A 1 -20.90 21.77 9.83
C MET A 1 -20.39 20.69 8.89
N GLU A 2 -20.98 20.54 7.70
CA GLU A 2 -20.53 19.59 6.67
C GLU A 2 -19.06 19.78 6.24
N THR A 3 -18.63 21.02 5.96
CA THR A 3 -17.22 21.31 5.61
C THR A 3 -16.24 20.91 6.71
N ILE A 4 -16.57 21.18 7.98
CA ILE A 4 -15.74 20.82 9.14
C ILE A 4 -15.60 19.28 9.24
N ILE A 5 -16.67 18.53 8.99
CA ILE A 5 -16.63 17.06 9.00
C ILE A 5 -15.68 16.56 7.90
N LEU A 6 -15.76 17.12 6.69
CA LEU A 6 -14.87 16.75 5.59
C LEU A 6 -13.40 17.10 5.87
N ASP A 7 -13.14 18.23 6.52
CA ASP A 7 -11.77 18.62 6.89
C ASP A 7 -11.15 17.65 7.92
N TRP A 8 -11.92 17.26 8.94
CA TRP A 8 -11.48 16.25 9.92
C TRP A 8 -11.31 14.88 9.30
N LEU A 9 -12.23 14.46 8.42
CA LEU A 9 -12.13 13.21 7.70
C LEU A 9 -10.88 13.18 6.80
N ALA A 10 -10.62 14.26 6.07
CA ALA A 10 -9.42 14.41 5.25
C ALA A 10 -8.15 14.31 6.11
N LEU A 11 -8.12 14.96 7.28
CA LEU A 11 -6.98 14.89 8.19
C LEU A 11 -6.73 13.47 8.70
N ILE A 12 -7.78 12.76 9.14
CA ILE A 12 -7.68 11.38 9.60
C ILE A 12 -7.18 10.47 8.48
N LEU A 13 -7.75 10.60 7.28
CA LEU A 13 -7.35 9.80 6.12
C LEU A 13 -5.90 10.09 5.70
N ARG A 14 -5.43 11.34 5.80
CA ARG A 14 -4.03 11.71 5.49
C ARG A 14 -3.07 10.99 6.42
N TRP A 15 -3.34 11.04 7.72
CA TRP A 15 -2.52 10.33 8.71
C TRP A 15 -2.59 8.81 8.52
N ALA A 16 -3.78 8.27 8.29
CA ALA A 16 -3.95 6.85 8.01
C ALA A 16 -3.10 6.43 6.80
N HIS A 17 -3.20 7.16 5.68
CA HIS A 17 -2.46 6.89 4.45
C HIS A 17 -0.94 6.96 4.63
N ILE A 18 -0.44 7.98 5.35
CA ILE A 18 0.99 8.09 5.67
C ILE A 18 1.45 6.90 6.50
N ILE A 19 0.70 6.51 7.53
CA ILE A 19 1.08 5.40 8.42
C ILE A 19 1.13 4.08 7.65
N VAL A 20 0.09 3.74 6.87
CA VAL A 20 0.08 2.49 6.10
C VAL A 20 1.09 2.52 4.95
N GLY A 21 1.35 3.70 4.36
CA GLY A 21 2.41 3.90 3.37
C GLY A 21 3.81 3.62 3.94
N ILE A 22 4.09 4.13 5.14
CA ILE A 22 5.33 3.83 5.87
C ILE A 22 5.42 2.32 6.17
N ALA A 23 4.33 1.69 6.59
CA ALA A 23 4.32 0.25 6.87
C ALA A 23 4.58 -0.58 5.60
N TRP A 24 3.99 -0.21 4.46
CA TRP A 24 4.18 -0.93 3.20
C TRP A 24 5.61 -0.76 2.65
N ILE A 25 6.11 0.47 2.59
CA ILE A 25 7.46 0.73 2.11
C ILE A 25 8.50 0.13 3.06
N GLY A 26 8.28 0.27 4.38
CA GLY A 26 9.15 -0.28 5.41
C GLY A 26 9.23 -1.81 5.37
N SER A 27 8.10 -2.50 5.24
CA SER A 27 8.09 -3.96 5.07
C SER A 27 8.78 -4.37 3.77
N SER A 28 8.60 -3.63 2.68
CA SER A 28 9.29 -3.90 1.40
C SER A 28 10.81 -3.82 1.57
N PHE A 29 11.33 -2.76 2.19
CA PHE A 29 12.77 -2.65 2.46
C PHE A 29 13.29 -3.72 3.41
N TYR A 30 12.51 -4.08 4.43
CA TYR A 30 12.88 -5.16 5.32
C TYR A 30 13.02 -6.50 4.59
N PHE A 31 12.06 -6.86 3.73
CA PHE A 31 12.13 -8.09 2.95
C PHE A 31 13.22 -8.06 1.88
N MET A 32 13.50 -6.92 1.25
CA MET A 32 14.65 -6.77 0.35
C MET A 32 15.97 -7.00 1.09
N TRP A 33 16.11 -6.42 2.29
CA TRP A 33 17.28 -6.64 3.13
C TRP A 33 17.40 -8.12 3.54
N LEU A 34 16.30 -8.71 4.03
CA LEU A 34 16.24 -10.12 4.43
C LEU A 34 16.68 -11.04 3.28
N ASP A 35 16.10 -10.88 2.10
CA ASP A 35 16.41 -11.68 0.92
C ASP A 35 17.88 -11.57 0.49
N SER A 36 18.48 -10.37 0.63
CA SER A 36 19.88 -10.14 0.29
C SER A 36 20.90 -10.68 1.30
N HIS A 37 20.44 -11.13 2.48
CA HIS A 37 21.30 -11.65 3.56
C HIS A 37 21.03 -13.13 3.86
N LEU A 38 20.36 -13.85 2.97
CA LEU A 38 20.18 -15.28 3.11
C LEU A 38 21.53 -15.99 2.92
N GLU A 39 21.82 -16.93 3.82
CA GLU A 39 22.98 -17.81 3.77
C GLU A 39 22.53 -19.26 3.52
N GLU A 40 23.48 -20.15 3.26
CA GLU A 40 23.18 -21.59 3.16
C GLU A 40 22.59 -22.11 4.49
N PRO A 41 21.59 -23.01 4.44
CA PRO A 41 20.99 -23.58 5.64
C PRO A 41 22.01 -24.26 6.55
N THR A 42 21.98 -23.95 7.85
CA THR A 42 22.88 -24.57 8.85
C THR A 42 22.76 -26.10 8.92
N VAL A 43 21.58 -26.63 8.60
CA VAL A 43 21.33 -28.06 8.38
C VAL A 43 20.83 -28.20 6.94
N PRO A 44 21.43 -29.06 6.11
CA PRO A 44 20.99 -29.27 4.74
C PRO A 44 19.50 -29.62 4.68
N ASP A 45 18.75 -28.83 3.92
CA ASP A 45 17.32 -29.04 3.64
C ASP A 45 17.05 -28.62 2.20
N GLU A 46 16.59 -29.57 1.37
CA GLU A 46 16.33 -29.35 -0.05
C GLU A 46 15.11 -28.45 -0.30
N GLU A 47 14.23 -28.27 0.69
CA GLU A 47 13.06 -27.39 0.58
C GLU A 47 13.42 -25.92 0.89
N VAL A 48 14.56 -25.66 1.53
CA VAL A 48 14.98 -24.32 1.95
C VAL A 48 15.97 -23.74 0.93
N GLU A 49 15.59 -22.64 0.28
CA GLU A 49 16.45 -21.92 -0.65
C GLU A 49 17.59 -21.19 0.09
N GLY A 50 17.28 -20.64 1.25
CA GLY A 50 18.24 -19.94 2.09
C GLY A 50 17.70 -19.70 3.49
N GLN A 51 18.62 -19.45 4.42
CA GLN A 51 18.34 -19.28 5.83
C GLN A 51 18.96 -17.98 6.35
N LEU A 52 18.22 -17.26 7.20
CA LEU A 52 18.73 -16.11 7.92
C LEU A 52 18.55 -16.31 9.43
N TRP A 53 19.63 -16.08 10.17
CA TRP A 53 19.59 -15.94 11.63
C TRP A 53 19.65 -14.47 12.02
N MET A 54 18.73 -14.02 12.86
CA MET A 54 18.68 -12.65 13.33
C MET A 54 18.35 -12.57 14.82
N VAL A 55 18.75 -11.48 15.47
CA VAL A 55 18.46 -11.22 16.88
C VAL A 55 17.71 -9.91 17.02
N HIS A 56 16.62 -9.90 17.79
CA HIS A 56 15.89 -8.69 18.12
C HIS A 56 15.20 -8.82 19.48
N SER A 57 15.15 -7.74 20.26
CA SER A 57 14.56 -7.74 21.61
C SER A 57 15.10 -8.85 22.55
N GLY A 58 16.37 -9.25 22.36
CA GLY A 58 17.00 -10.35 23.13
C GLY A 58 16.60 -11.77 22.70
N GLY A 59 15.74 -11.93 21.70
CA GLY A 59 15.36 -13.21 21.11
C GLY A 59 16.11 -13.50 19.81
N PHE A 60 16.38 -14.77 19.53
CA PHE A 60 16.97 -15.24 18.28
C PHE A 60 15.89 -15.83 17.39
N TYR A 61 15.90 -15.44 16.13
CA TYR A 61 14.97 -15.89 15.10
C TYR A 61 15.74 -16.59 14.01
N ARG A 62 15.15 -17.67 13.48
CA ARG A 62 15.60 -18.36 12.28
C ARG A 62 14.50 -18.26 11.24
N VAL A 63 14.83 -17.73 10.07
CA VAL A 63 13.90 -17.57 8.96
C VAL A 63 14.40 -18.43 7.80
N ASP A 64 13.58 -19.39 7.42
CA ASP A 64 13.83 -20.27 6.28
C ASP A 64 12.99 -19.75 5.09
N LYS A 65 13.63 -19.42 3.97
CA LYS A 65 12.94 -19.01 2.74
C LYS A 65 12.66 -20.25 1.89
N ILE A 66 11.38 -20.42 1.56
CA ILE A 66 10.87 -21.53 0.73
C ILE A 66 10.19 -20.93 -0.50
N MET A 67 10.67 -21.27 -1.69
CA MET A 67 10.19 -20.67 -2.96
C MET A 67 8.89 -21.26 -3.48
N VAL A 68 8.63 -22.52 -3.16
CA VAL A 68 7.41 -23.24 -3.57
C VAL A 68 6.55 -23.47 -2.35
N ALA A 69 5.24 -23.26 -2.50
CA ALA A 69 4.30 -23.50 -1.41
C ALA A 69 4.51 -24.90 -0.80
N PRO A 70 4.70 -25.01 0.52
CA PRO A 70 4.94 -26.29 1.17
C PRO A 70 3.72 -27.20 1.03
N LYS A 71 3.96 -28.52 1.03
CA LYS A 71 2.88 -29.54 0.93
C LYS A 71 1.83 -29.39 2.02
N VAL A 72 2.25 -28.93 3.20
CA VAL A 72 1.39 -28.63 4.33
C VAL A 72 1.60 -27.18 4.74
N MET A 73 0.59 -26.34 4.49
CA MET A 73 0.61 -24.96 4.95
C MET A 73 0.34 -24.89 6.45
N PRO A 74 0.99 -23.97 7.19
CA PRO A 74 0.69 -23.74 8.59
C PRO A 74 -0.75 -23.25 8.77
N ARG A 75 -1.36 -23.57 9.92
CA ARG A 75 -2.73 -23.13 10.26
C ARG A 75 -2.85 -21.61 10.32
N HIS A 76 -1.77 -20.94 10.72
CA HIS A 76 -1.69 -19.48 10.81
C HIS A 76 -0.60 -19.00 9.87
N LEU A 77 -1.01 -18.28 8.82
CA LEU A 77 -0.11 -17.65 7.87
C LEU A 77 -0.19 -16.13 8.04
N HIS A 78 0.95 -15.52 8.38
CA HIS A 78 1.07 -14.07 8.43
C HIS A 78 1.43 -13.54 7.05
N TRP A 79 0.45 -12.98 6.36
CA TRP A 79 0.63 -12.44 5.01
C TRP A 79 0.69 -10.92 5.02
N PHE A 80 1.86 -10.37 4.67
CA PHE A 80 2.16 -8.94 4.56
C PHE A 80 1.61 -8.31 3.26
N LYS A 81 0.29 -8.46 3.02
CA LYS A 81 -0.41 -7.81 1.91
C LYS A 81 -1.22 -6.59 2.34
N TRP A 82 -1.48 -6.48 3.64
CA TRP A 82 -2.48 -5.56 4.16
C TRP A 82 -1.98 -4.13 4.14
N GLU A 83 -0.69 -3.93 4.34
CA GLU A 83 -0.02 -2.65 4.30
C GLU A 83 -0.21 -2.00 2.93
N ALA A 84 0.17 -2.72 1.86
CA ALA A 84 -0.01 -2.26 0.47
C ALA A 84 -1.49 -2.02 0.14
N TRP A 85 -2.36 -2.96 0.53
CA TRP A 85 -3.78 -2.88 0.25
C TRP A 85 -4.43 -1.65 0.92
N TRP A 86 -4.11 -1.42 2.20
CA TRP A 86 -4.62 -0.25 2.92
C TRP A 86 -4.00 1.06 2.45
N THR A 87 -2.75 1.08 1.98
CA THR A 87 -2.21 2.26 1.27
C THR A 87 -3.05 2.60 0.05
N GLY A 88 -3.37 1.61 -0.78
CA GLY A 88 -4.24 1.80 -1.94
C GLY A 88 -5.63 2.32 -1.55
N VAL A 89 -6.30 1.66 -0.59
CA VAL A 89 -7.64 2.05 -0.12
C VAL A 89 -7.65 3.47 0.44
N THR A 90 -6.73 3.80 1.35
CA THR A 90 -6.65 5.14 1.93
C THR A 90 -6.28 6.21 0.90
N GLY A 91 -5.50 5.86 -0.12
CA GLY A 91 -5.18 6.76 -1.24
C GLY A 91 -6.40 7.09 -2.10
N VAL A 92 -7.22 6.09 -2.44
CA VAL A 92 -8.48 6.29 -3.18
C VAL A 92 -9.47 7.11 -2.36
N LEU A 93 -9.60 6.83 -1.06
CA LEU A 93 -10.44 7.61 -0.16
C LEU A 93 -9.97 9.06 -0.03
N LEU A 94 -8.66 9.30 0.02
CA LEU A 94 -8.10 10.65 0.02
C LEU A 94 -8.40 11.40 -1.26
N LEU A 95 -8.24 10.75 -2.41
CA LEU A 95 -8.60 11.34 -3.71
C LEU A 95 -10.08 11.75 -3.70
N ALA A 96 -10.96 10.85 -3.29
CA ALA A 96 -12.39 11.12 -3.23
C ALA A 96 -12.74 12.26 -2.27
N VAL A 97 -12.22 12.23 -1.03
CA VAL A 97 -12.57 13.22 -0.01
C VAL A 97 -12.00 14.60 -0.34
N VAL A 98 -10.73 14.69 -0.75
CA VAL A 98 -10.05 15.97 -0.99
C VAL A 98 -10.50 16.60 -2.31
N TYR A 99 -10.59 15.82 -3.39
CA TYR A 99 -10.80 16.36 -4.73
C TYR A 99 -12.25 16.26 -5.20
N TYR A 100 -12.95 15.16 -4.91
CA TYR A 100 -14.30 14.94 -5.46
C TYR A 100 -15.42 15.42 -4.52
N LEU A 101 -15.28 15.22 -3.21
CA LEU A 101 -16.25 15.65 -2.21
C LEU A 101 -15.93 17.04 -1.66
N GLY A 102 -14.64 17.37 -1.52
CA GLY A 102 -14.14 18.66 -1.04
C GLY A 102 -14.50 19.87 -1.91
N SER A 103 -13.92 21.03 -1.60
CA SER A 103 -14.20 22.25 -2.35
C SER A 103 -13.66 22.17 -3.77
N ALA A 104 -14.39 22.75 -4.73
CA ALA A 104 -13.98 22.76 -6.14
C ALA A 104 -12.59 23.39 -6.35
N ALA A 105 -12.13 24.24 -5.42
CA ALA A 105 -10.84 24.92 -5.49
C ALA A 105 -9.62 23.97 -5.52
N PHE A 106 -9.75 22.73 -5.03
CA PHE A 106 -8.66 21.75 -5.13
C PHE A 106 -8.63 20.99 -6.47
N LEU A 107 -9.74 20.97 -7.21
CA LEU A 107 -9.90 20.18 -8.44
C LEU A 107 -9.95 21.06 -9.70
N ILE A 108 -10.52 22.25 -9.61
CA ILE A 108 -10.77 23.15 -10.74
C ILE A 108 -10.18 24.52 -10.40
N ASP A 109 -9.42 25.06 -11.36
CA ASP A 109 -9.05 26.48 -11.39
C ASP A 109 -9.99 27.21 -12.37
N PRO A 110 -10.93 28.03 -11.87
CA PRO A 110 -11.91 28.73 -12.71
C PRO A 110 -11.28 29.76 -13.65
N ASP A 111 -10.09 30.26 -13.32
CA ASP A 111 -9.37 31.22 -14.17
C ASP A 111 -8.74 30.52 -15.40
N VAL A 112 -8.61 29.19 -15.36
CA VAL A 112 -8.07 28.36 -16.44
C VAL A 112 -9.18 27.67 -17.23
N ALA A 113 -10.21 27.14 -16.57
CA ALA A 113 -11.28 26.39 -17.22
C ALA A 113 -12.65 26.60 -16.56
N ASP A 114 -13.64 27.01 -17.35
CA ASP A 114 -15.04 27.12 -16.95
C ASP A 114 -15.77 25.78 -17.14
N ILE A 115 -15.53 24.84 -16.23
CA ILE A 115 -16.20 23.53 -16.19
C ILE A 115 -16.86 23.31 -14.82
N SER A 116 -17.96 22.58 -14.83
CA SER A 116 -18.65 22.22 -13.59
C SER A 116 -17.86 21.19 -12.78
N LYS A 117 -18.10 21.15 -11.46
CA LYS A 117 -17.51 20.16 -10.54
C LYS A 117 -17.77 18.72 -11.01
N ILE A 118 -18.96 18.44 -11.54
CA ILE A 118 -19.34 17.10 -12.00
C ILE A 118 -18.52 16.71 -13.24
N GLU A 119 -18.33 17.63 -14.19
CA GLU A 119 -17.49 17.38 -15.37
C GLU A 119 -16.04 17.10 -14.97
N ALA A 120 -15.48 17.90 -14.05
CA ALA A 120 -14.11 17.69 -13.58
C ALA A 120 -13.93 16.33 -12.87
N VAL A 121 -14.89 15.92 -12.03
CA VAL A 121 -14.89 14.59 -11.39
C VAL A 121 -14.99 13.48 -12.43
N ALA A 122 -15.88 13.62 -13.42
CA ALA A 122 -16.06 12.64 -14.49
C ALA A 122 -14.78 12.48 -15.33
N ILE A 123 -14.12 13.60 -15.68
CA ILE A 123 -12.83 13.59 -16.36
C ILE A 123 -11.77 12.87 -15.52
N GLY A 124 -11.69 13.16 -14.22
CA GLY A 124 -10.76 12.50 -13.31
C GLY A 124 -10.95 10.98 -13.26
N ILE A 125 -12.18 10.51 -13.09
CA ILE A 125 -12.50 9.07 -13.06
C ILE A 125 -12.23 8.43 -14.43
N ALA A 126 -12.67 9.06 -15.51
CA ALA A 126 -12.45 8.56 -16.87
C ALA A 126 -10.96 8.44 -17.18
N THR A 127 -10.14 9.39 -16.72
CA THR A 127 -8.67 9.35 -16.89
C THR A 127 -8.07 8.12 -16.22
N LEU A 128 -8.50 7.78 -14.99
CA LEU A 128 -8.02 6.59 -14.30
C LEU A 128 -8.44 5.29 -15.00
N VAL A 129 -9.70 5.20 -15.44
CA VAL A 129 -10.25 4.02 -16.12
C VAL A 129 -9.61 3.83 -17.50
N ILE A 130 -9.55 4.89 -18.31
CA ILE A 130 -8.91 4.84 -19.64
C ILE A 130 -7.42 4.56 -19.49
N GLY A 131 -6.76 5.20 -18.53
CA GLY A 131 -5.33 4.96 -18.24
C GLY A 131 -5.05 3.50 -17.89
N TRP A 132 -5.91 2.88 -17.09
CA TRP A 132 -5.84 1.44 -16.82
C TRP A 132 -5.91 0.62 -18.11
N PHE A 133 -6.94 0.82 -18.93
CA PHE A 133 -7.11 0.05 -20.18
C PHE A 133 -5.97 0.24 -21.17
N LEU A 134 -5.38 1.44 -21.23
CA LEU A 134 -4.22 1.71 -22.09
C LEU A 134 -2.92 1.09 -21.55
N TYR A 135 -2.81 0.90 -20.25
CA TYR A 135 -1.65 0.26 -19.62
C TYR A 135 -1.72 -1.28 -19.71
N ASP A 136 -2.91 -1.83 -19.47
CA ASP A 136 -3.15 -3.29 -19.44
C ASP A 136 -3.39 -3.91 -20.83
N GLY A 137 -3.90 -3.14 -21.79
CA GLY A 137 -4.25 -3.60 -23.14
C GLY A 137 -3.07 -3.64 -24.10
#